data_AF-N1QAJ6-F1
#
_entry.id   AF-N1QAJ6-F1
#
_cell.length_a   1.000
_cell.length_b   1.000
_cell.length_c   1.000
_cell.angle_alpha   90.00
_cell.angle_beta   90.00
_cell.angle_gamma   90.00
#
_symmetry.space_group_name_H-M   'P 1'
#
loop_
_entity.id
_entity.type
_entity.pdbx_description
1 polymer ?
#
loop_
_entity_poly.entity_id
_entity_poly.type
_entity_poly.pdbx_seq_one_letter_code
_entity_poly.pdbx_strand_id
1 'polypeptide(L)'
;MDQPFDCNSWTPSNSWEWEPWLTPYTTIEIRALIKQLNRDTNIIKEHPYEPKHWIKRAKTLTRLRYPELAVGDAHKASLLIQNLLEGLDTRSNSRVGCDLGFWMSDPDIDEDLMEEEHEKQQNSFEATKRDAEDIISSSLCFAPSYLRGQFVPAPYPWLEEKHRMRSDDVIQNTNLDLADPENGASGGITCWLKRYAFGPGVGAREGADLLGVFAARDIDAGSVIVVDRSRIWVVFEALQQFGVDIFSDLNFDTWVIFVLQARLDNNQWSDPNTTCLSSLFALFNHSCEPNVSWTTQGGHQTLEMTTKRRIREGEQLFVEYDSFMNDKPLEERRRRLYRWLDGPCQCSRCAREHSELSRTASPLTSSFGSSEWDTDEKPVLPEDLGVEFERWDSLICWPTIRFPKLVLHERTFRHAAFT
;
A
#
# COMPACT_ATOMS: atom_id res chain seq x y z
N MET A 1 -0.74 -16.65 -6.24
CA MET A 1 -1.26 -17.87 -5.59
C MET A 1 -0.93 -19.07 -6.48
N ASP A 2 0.35 -19.24 -6.75
CA ASP A 2 0.79 -19.99 -7.93
C ASP A 2 1.12 -21.46 -7.61
N GLN A 3 1.18 -21.78 -6.31
CA GLN A 3 1.38 -23.12 -5.80
C GLN A 3 0.46 -23.39 -4.60
N PRO A 4 -0.02 -24.63 -4.43
CA PRO A 4 -0.71 -25.05 -3.22
C PRO A 4 0.22 -24.93 -2.00
N PHE A 5 -0.31 -24.37 -0.92
CA PHE A 5 0.40 -24.22 0.36
C PHE A 5 0.05 -25.34 1.34
N ASP A 6 0.89 -25.57 2.35
CA ASP A 6 0.62 -26.58 3.37
C ASP A 6 -0.61 -26.19 4.20
N CYS A 7 -1.53 -27.13 4.40
CA CYS A 7 -2.68 -26.96 5.29
C CYS A 7 -2.30 -26.56 6.72
N ASN A 8 -1.12 -26.94 7.21
CA ASN A 8 -0.65 -26.53 8.55
C ASN A 8 -0.20 -25.05 8.59
N SER A 9 0.09 -24.46 7.43
CA SER A 9 0.42 -23.04 7.30
C SER A 9 -0.79 -22.14 7.11
N TRP A 10 -2.00 -22.71 7.11
CA TRP A 10 -3.24 -21.95 6.98
C TRP A 10 -3.48 -21.09 8.23
N THR A 11 -3.39 -19.78 8.04
CA THR A 11 -3.70 -18.77 9.04
C THR A 11 -4.81 -17.87 8.49
N PRO A 12 -6.08 -18.07 8.88
CA PRO A 12 -7.18 -17.27 8.37
C PRO A 12 -7.13 -15.83 8.89
N SER A 13 -7.44 -14.85 8.05
CA SER A 13 -7.61 -13.45 8.51
C SER A 13 -8.91 -13.25 9.30
N ASN A 14 -9.91 -14.13 9.11
CA ASN A 14 -11.09 -14.24 9.97
C ASN A 14 -11.05 -15.55 10.80
N SER A 15 -10.39 -15.51 11.97
CA SER A 15 -10.24 -16.67 12.88
C SER A 15 -11.56 -17.03 13.59
N TRP A 16 -11.74 -18.32 13.94
CA TRP A 16 -12.88 -18.83 14.73
C TRP A 16 -12.91 -18.27 16.16
N GLU A 17 -11.82 -17.69 16.65
CA GLU A 17 -11.74 -17.07 17.98
C GLU A 17 -12.72 -15.88 18.11
N TRP A 18 -13.09 -15.25 17.00
CA TRP A 18 -13.99 -14.10 16.93
C TRP A 18 -15.47 -14.48 16.81
N GLU A 19 -15.74 -15.73 16.44
CA GLU A 19 -17.08 -16.27 16.29
C GLU A 19 -17.15 -17.67 16.92
N PRO A 20 -17.44 -17.75 18.24
CA PRO A 20 -17.48 -19.01 18.99
C PRO A 20 -18.45 -20.06 18.42
N TRP A 21 -19.38 -19.65 17.54
CA TRP A 21 -20.33 -20.50 16.84
C TRP A 21 -19.80 -21.10 15.53
N LEU A 22 -18.65 -20.65 15.01
CA LEU A 22 -18.04 -21.24 13.81
C LEU A 22 -17.35 -22.54 14.15
N THR A 23 -17.72 -23.62 13.46
CA THR A 23 -17.05 -24.91 13.60
C THR A 23 -15.61 -24.82 13.06
N PRO A 24 -14.59 -25.27 13.82
CA PRO A 24 -13.23 -25.39 13.30
C PRO A 24 -13.21 -26.33 12.09
N TYR A 25 -12.49 -25.95 11.03
CA TYR A 25 -12.30 -26.86 9.90
C TYR A 25 -11.31 -27.96 10.27
N THR A 26 -11.61 -29.17 9.82
CA THR A 26 -10.68 -30.29 9.81
C THR A 26 -9.57 -30.05 8.79
N THR A 27 -8.42 -30.68 9.00
CA THR A 27 -7.30 -30.61 8.04
C THR A 27 -7.69 -31.11 6.64
N ILE A 28 -8.64 -32.05 6.56
CA ILE A 28 -9.14 -32.59 5.28
C ILE A 28 -9.92 -31.51 4.52
N GLU A 29 -10.79 -30.77 5.20
CA GLU A 29 -11.55 -29.66 4.61
C GLU A 29 -10.63 -28.55 4.12
N ILE A 30 -9.63 -28.16 4.93
CA ILE A 30 -8.64 -27.15 4.55
C ILE A 30 -7.87 -27.58 3.28
N ARG A 31 -7.38 -28.82 3.23
CA ARG A 31 -6.70 -29.34 2.01
C ARG A 31 -7.60 -29.32 0.78
N ALA A 32 -8.87 -29.67 0.93
CA ALA A 32 -9.82 -29.63 -0.17
C ALA A 32 -10.02 -28.19 -0.68
N LEU A 33 -10.14 -27.23 0.22
CA LEU A 33 -10.25 -25.80 -0.12
C LEU A 33 -8.99 -25.26 -0.79
N ILE A 34 -7.79 -25.62 -0.30
CA ILE A 34 -6.51 -25.23 -0.93
C ILE A 34 -6.43 -25.77 -2.36
N LYS A 35 -6.79 -27.04 -2.56
CA LYS A 35 -6.82 -27.64 -3.90
C LYS A 35 -7.81 -26.90 -4.82
N GLN A 36 -8.96 -26.49 -4.27
CA GLN A 36 -9.96 -25.73 -5.02
C GLN A 36 -9.44 -24.33 -5.40
N LEU A 37 -8.79 -23.62 -4.47
CA LEU A 37 -8.23 -22.29 -4.69
C LEU A 37 -7.21 -22.27 -5.84
N ASN A 38 -6.35 -23.29 -5.91
CA ASN A 38 -5.36 -23.43 -6.98
C ASN A 38 -6.01 -23.69 -8.35
N ARG A 39 -7.04 -24.55 -8.38
CA ARG A 39 -7.82 -24.79 -9.61
C ARG A 39 -8.49 -23.52 -10.09
N ASP A 40 -9.17 -22.81 -9.18
CA ASP A 40 -9.87 -21.57 -9.50
C ASP A 40 -8.87 -20.51 -10.01
N THR A 41 -7.68 -20.42 -9.41
CA THR A 41 -6.62 -19.50 -9.85
C THR A 41 -6.09 -19.83 -11.24
N ASN A 42 -5.85 -21.11 -11.56
CA ASN A 42 -5.39 -21.49 -12.90
C ASN A 42 -6.44 -21.22 -13.97
N ILE A 43 -7.71 -21.51 -13.68
CA ILE A 43 -8.81 -21.19 -14.60
C ILE A 43 -8.90 -19.67 -14.85
N ILE A 44 -8.75 -18.84 -13.82
CA ILE A 44 -8.73 -17.38 -13.99
C ILE A 44 -7.55 -16.91 -14.86
N LYS A 45 -6.39 -17.56 -14.77
CA LYS A 45 -5.25 -17.22 -15.64
C LYS A 45 -5.54 -17.49 -17.11
N GLU A 46 -6.26 -18.58 -17.40
CA GLU A 46 -6.66 -18.97 -18.76
C GLU A 46 -7.86 -18.13 -19.25
N HIS A 47 -8.77 -17.77 -18.35
CA HIS A 47 -10.03 -17.08 -18.64
C HIS A 47 -10.25 -15.85 -17.72
N PRO A 48 -9.40 -14.81 -17.80
CA PRO A 48 -9.41 -13.69 -16.84
C PRO A 48 -10.63 -12.76 -16.98
N TYR A 49 -11.32 -12.78 -18.12
CA TYR A 49 -12.46 -11.92 -18.40
C TYR A 49 -13.82 -12.56 -18.09
N GLU A 50 -13.82 -13.76 -17.48
CA GLU A 50 -15.05 -14.47 -17.15
C GLU A 50 -15.43 -14.28 -15.66
N PRO A 51 -16.52 -13.53 -15.36
CA PRO A 51 -16.86 -13.18 -13.99
C PRO A 51 -17.13 -14.40 -13.09
N LYS A 52 -17.70 -15.47 -13.66
CA LYS A 52 -18.05 -16.70 -12.95
C LYS A 52 -16.85 -17.32 -12.22
N HIS A 53 -15.65 -17.21 -12.80
CA HIS A 53 -14.43 -17.78 -12.23
C HIS A 53 -13.92 -16.96 -11.05
N TRP A 54 -13.99 -15.64 -11.14
CA TRP A 54 -13.69 -14.74 -10.02
C TRP A 54 -14.65 -14.95 -8.84
N ILE A 55 -15.96 -15.08 -9.08
CA ILE A 55 -16.94 -15.40 -8.02
C ILE A 55 -16.65 -16.74 -7.37
N LYS A 56 -16.30 -17.76 -8.17
CA LYS A 56 -15.98 -19.08 -7.64
C LYS A 56 -14.76 -19.03 -6.71
N ARG A 57 -13.70 -18.32 -7.12
CA ARG A 57 -12.52 -18.14 -6.28
C ARG A 57 -12.83 -17.31 -5.04
N ALA A 58 -13.63 -16.25 -5.16
CA ALA A 58 -14.11 -15.46 -4.04
C ALA A 58 -14.82 -16.33 -3.00
N LYS A 59 -15.76 -17.21 -3.41
CA LYS A 59 -16.43 -18.16 -2.52
C LYS A 59 -15.44 -19.12 -1.84
N THR A 60 -14.43 -19.60 -2.57
CA THR A 60 -13.36 -20.43 -2.00
C THR A 60 -12.54 -19.65 -0.95
N LEU A 61 -12.21 -18.39 -1.21
CA LEU A 61 -11.47 -17.51 -0.29
C LEU A 61 -12.30 -17.16 0.95
N THR A 62 -13.61 -16.90 0.81
CA THR A 62 -14.53 -16.73 1.94
C THR A 62 -14.53 -17.99 2.83
N ARG A 63 -14.57 -19.19 2.22
CA ARG A 63 -14.50 -20.46 2.97
C ARG A 63 -13.13 -20.72 3.60
N LEU A 64 -12.05 -20.25 2.98
CA LEU A 64 -10.72 -20.22 3.60
C LEU A 64 -10.55 -19.10 4.63
N ARG A 65 -11.60 -18.29 4.83
CA ARG A 65 -11.67 -17.19 5.77
C ARG A 65 -10.65 -16.08 5.49
N TYR A 66 -10.51 -15.76 4.20
CA TYR A 66 -9.80 -14.59 3.66
C TYR A 66 -10.78 -13.59 3.03
N PRO A 67 -11.64 -12.93 3.84
CA PRO A 67 -12.69 -12.03 3.37
C PRO A 67 -12.16 -10.89 2.50
N GLU A 68 -11.00 -10.32 2.81
CA GLU A 68 -10.43 -9.20 2.05
C GLU A 68 -10.05 -9.59 0.62
N LEU A 69 -9.55 -10.81 0.43
CA LEU A 69 -9.24 -11.34 -0.89
C LEU A 69 -10.52 -11.74 -1.64
N ALA A 70 -11.51 -12.26 -0.92
CA ALA A 70 -12.82 -12.59 -1.49
C ALA A 70 -13.55 -11.35 -2.00
N VAL A 71 -13.54 -10.24 -1.24
CA VAL A 71 -14.08 -8.94 -1.67
C VAL A 71 -13.37 -8.45 -2.94
N GLY A 72 -12.04 -8.56 -2.99
CA GLY A 72 -11.27 -8.17 -4.17
C GLY A 72 -11.66 -8.95 -5.43
N ASP A 73 -11.84 -10.27 -5.31
CA ASP A 73 -12.29 -11.12 -6.42
C ASP A 73 -13.75 -10.84 -6.81
N ALA A 74 -14.65 -10.66 -5.83
CA ALA A 74 -16.04 -10.33 -6.08
C ALA A 74 -16.19 -8.96 -6.75
N HIS A 75 -15.39 -7.97 -6.36
CA HIS A 75 -15.39 -6.65 -7.00
C HIS A 75 -14.95 -6.72 -8.46
N LYS A 76 -13.89 -7.48 -8.77
CA LYS A 76 -13.47 -7.72 -10.16
C LYS A 76 -14.57 -8.39 -10.99
N ALA A 77 -15.27 -9.37 -10.41
CA ALA A 77 -16.43 -9.97 -11.07
C ALA A 77 -17.53 -8.93 -11.34
N SER A 78 -17.88 -8.08 -10.36
CA SER A 78 -18.88 -7.02 -10.54
C SER A 78 -18.54 -6.07 -11.67
N LEU A 79 -17.27 -5.66 -11.81
CA LEU A 79 -16.81 -4.80 -12.90
C LEU A 79 -16.99 -5.46 -14.27
N LEU A 80 -16.62 -6.74 -14.40
CA LEU A 80 -16.80 -7.50 -15.64
C LEU A 80 -18.28 -7.67 -15.98
N ILE A 81 -19.13 -7.99 -14.99
CA ILE A 81 -20.57 -8.18 -15.20
C ILE A 81 -21.24 -6.87 -15.60
N GLN A 82 -20.88 -5.76 -14.97
CA GLN A 82 -21.40 -4.45 -15.35
C GLN A 82 -21.11 -4.15 -16.82
N ASN A 83 -19.89 -4.42 -17.28
CA ASN A 83 -19.54 -4.24 -18.70
C ASN A 83 -20.36 -5.15 -19.64
N LEU A 84 -20.65 -6.38 -19.22
CA LEU A 84 -21.51 -7.29 -19.98
C LEU A 84 -22.97 -6.80 -20.03
N LEU A 85 -23.53 -6.36 -18.91
CA LEU A 85 -24.90 -5.81 -18.87
C LEU A 85 -25.04 -4.57 -19.77
N GLU A 86 -24.09 -3.62 -19.68
CA GLU A 86 -24.06 -2.45 -20.57
C GLU A 86 -23.95 -2.84 -22.05
N GLY A 87 -23.27 -3.96 -22.34
CA GLY A 87 -23.15 -4.50 -23.69
C GLY A 87 -24.45 -5.07 -24.24
N LEU A 88 -25.29 -5.71 -23.43
CA LEU A 88 -26.61 -6.19 -23.84
C LEU A 88 -27.50 -5.01 -24.29
N ASP A 89 -27.47 -3.91 -23.54
CA ASP A 89 -28.26 -2.71 -23.85
C ASP A 89 -27.78 -1.98 -25.12
N THR A 90 -26.48 -2.04 -25.41
CA THR A 90 -25.85 -1.21 -26.46
C THR A 90 -25.50 -1.98 -27.74
N ARG A 91 -25.45 -3.31 -27.69
CA ARG A 91 -24.98 -4.16 -28.79
C ARG A 91 -26.01 -5.23 -29.15
N SER A 92 -27.16 -4.77 -29.61
CA SER A 92 -28.31 -5.60 -30.00
C SER A 92 -28.03 -6.65 -31.08
N ASN A 93 -26.93 -6.56 -31.83
CA ASN A 93 -26.57 -7.50 -32.91
C ASN A 93 -25.26 -8.23 -32.62
N SER A 94 -24.95 -8.42 -31.34
CA SER A 94 -23.74 -9.08 -30.87
C SER A 94 -24.08 -10.12 -29.81
N ARG A 95 -23.24 -11.13 -29.71
CA ARG A 95 -23.31 -12.18 -28.69
C ARG A 95 -22.06 -12.17 -27.84
N VAL A 96 -22.15 -12.64 -26.60
CA VAL A 96 -20.96 -12.85 -25.79
C VAL A 96 -20.22 -14.08 -26.31
N GLY A 97 -18.93 -13.93 -26.59
CA GLY A 97 -18.05 -15.03 -26.96
C GLY A 97 -18.03 -16.10 -25.87
N CYS A 98 -18.35 -17.33 -26.26
CA CYS A 98 -18.32 -18.49 -25.37
C CYS A 98 -16.95 -18.57 -24.69
N ASP A 99 -16.93 -18.52 -23.35
CA ASP A 99 -15.75 -18.58 -22.49
C ASP A 99 -14.68 -17.50 -22.72
N LEU A 100 -15.08 -16.36 -23.30
CA LEU A 100 -14.16 -15.29 -23.69
C LEU A 100 -14.50 -13.92 -23.09
N GLY A 101 -15.70 -13.74 -22.54
CA GLY A 101 -16.07 -12.53 -21.80
C GLY A 101 -16.07 -11.25 -22.63
N PHE A 102 -16.13 -11.34 -23.95
CA PHE A 102 -16.21 -10.19 -24.86
C PHE A 102 -17.32 -10.36 -25.90
N TRP A 103 -17.79 -9.24 -26.43
CA TRP A 103 -18.83 -9.18 -27.44
C TRP A 103 -18.28 -9.50 -28.83
N MET A 104 -19.00 -10.35 -29.57
CA MET A 104 -18.75 -10.69 -30.96
C MET A 104 -19.97 -10.33 -31.79
N SER A 105 -19.77 -9.61 -32.89
CA SER A 105 -20.85 -9.37 -33.85
C SER A 105 -21.24 -10.68 -34.54
N ASP A 106 -22.54 -10.96 -34.60
CA ASP A 106 -23.07 -12.09 -35.36
C ASP A 106 -24.23 -11.54 -36.22
N PRO A 107 -23.95 -11.18 -37.48
CA PRO A 107 -24.95 -10.54 -38.35
C PRO A 107 -25.97 -11.52 -38.94
N ASP A 108 -25.74 -12.82 -38.81
CA ASP A 108 -26.50 -13.87 -39.51
C ASP A 108 -27.48 -14.62 -38.58
N ILE A 109 -27.53 -14.27 -37.29
CA ILE A 109 -28.39 -14.92 -36.31
C ILE A 109 -29.79 -14.30 -36.30
N ASP A 110 -30.79 -15.16 -36.10
CA ASP A 110 -32.20 -14.80 -36.05
C ASP A 110 -32.48 -13.87 -34.85
N GLU A 111 -33.23 -12.78 -35.09
CA GLU A 111 -33.52 -11.74 -34.09
C GLU A 111 -34.31 -12.31 -32.90
N ASP A 112 -35.31 -13.19 -33.13
CA ASP A 112 -36.13 -13.79 -32.07
C ASP A 112 -35.28 -14.73 -31.20
N LEU A 113 -34.39 -15.51 -31.82
CA LEU A 113 -33.44 -16.36 -31.09
C LEU A 113 -32.42 -15.54 -30.30
N MET A 114 -31.99 -14.40 -30.82
CA MET A 114 -31.06 -13.51 -30.13
C MET A 114 -31.72 -12.84 -28.92
N GLU A 115 -32.97 -12.37 -29.04
CA GLU A 115 -33.72 -11.79 -27.92
C GLU A 115 -33.86 -12.80 -26.77
N GLU A 116 -34.23 -14.05 -27.07
CA GLU A 116 -34.27 -15.12 -26.06
C GLU A 116 -32.90 -15.40 -25.43
N GLU A 117 -31.82 -15.36 -26.21
CA GLU A 117 -30.46 -15.57 -25.72
C GLU A 117 -30.02 -14.42 -24.80
N HIS A 118 -30.28 -13.18 -25.21
CA HIS A 118 -29.99 -11.97 -24.44
C HIS A 118 -30.78 -11.95 -23.13
N GLU A 119 -32.06 -12.35 -23.13
CA GLU A 119 -32.84 -12.46 -21.90
C GLU A 119 -32.25 -13.51 -20.93
N LYS A 120 -31.82 -14.66 -21.45
CA LYS A 120 -31.14 -15.69 -20.65
C LYS A 120 -29.80 -15.19 -20.11
N GLN A 121 -29.03 -14.48 -20.93
CA GLN A 121 -27.75 -13.89 -20.54
C GLN A 121 -27.93 -12.80 -19.48
N GLN A 122 -28.87 -11.88 -19.66
CA GLN A 122 -29.25 -10.84 -18.70
C GLN A 122 -29.57 -11.46 -17.34
N ASN A 123 -30.45 -12.45 -17.30
CA ASN A 123 -30.81 -13.15 -16.07
C ASN A 123 -29.60 -13.81 -15.39
N SER A 124 -28.71 -14.43 -16.18
CA SER A 124 -27.49 -15.05 -15.66
C SER A 124 -26.49 -14.02 -15.12
N PHE A 125 -26.31 -12.90 -15.81
CA PHE A 125 -25.43 -11.80 -15.40
C PHE A 125 -25.94 -11.12 -14.14
N GLU A 126 -27.24 -10.83 -14.06
CA GLU A 126 -27.85 -10.30 -12.85
C GLU A 126 -27.74 -11.24 -11.66
N ALA A 127 -27.93 -12.55 -11.86
CA ALA A 127 -27.72 -13.53 -10.80
C ALA A 127 -26.26 -13.53 -10.31
N THR A 128 -25.31 -13.48 -11.24
CA THR A 128 -23.87 -13.41 -10.90
C THR A 128 -23.53 -12.09 -10.21
N LYS A 129 -24.18 -10.98 -10.59
CA LYS A 129 -24.02 -9.67 -9.94
C LYS A 129 -24.49 -9.71 -8.50
N ARG A 130 -25.67 -10.28 -8.24
CA ARG A 130 -26.20 -10.48 -6.88
C ARG A 130 -25.26 -11.33 -6.05
N ASP A 131 -24.75 -12.44 -6.60
CA ASP A 131 -23.73 -13.26 -5.93
C ASP A 131 -22.48 -12.45 -5.54
N ALA A 132 -22.02 -11.55 -6.43
CA ALA A 132 -20.89 -10.67 -6.17
C ALA A 132 -21.18 -9.67 -5.05
N GLU A 133 -22.33 -8.99 -5.13
CA GLU A 133 -22.80 -8.03 -4.15
C GLU A 133 -23.02 -8.67 -2.78
N ASP A 134 -23.54 -9.90 -2.72
CA ASP A 134 -23.72 -10.67 -1.50
C ASP A 134 -22.37 -11.00 -0.86
N ILE A 135 -21.36 -11.44 -1.64
CA ILE A 135 -20.01 -11.69 -1.12
C ILE A 135 -19.40 -10.39 -0.61
N ILE A 136 -19.52 -9.30 -1.38
CA ILE A 136 -19.00 -7.98 -0.99
C ILE A 136 -19.65 -7.54 0.31
N SER A 137 -20.99 -7.52 0.39
CA SER A 137 -21.72 -7.08 1.58
C SER A 137 -21.47 -7.96 2.79
N SER A 138 -21.40 -9.28 2.60
CA SER A 138 -21.18 -10.25 3.69
C SER A 138 -19.72 -10.37 4.12
N SER A 139 -18.76 -9.99 3.27
CA SER A 139 -17.33 -10.10 3.55
C SER A 139 -16.69 -8.75 3.88
N LEU A 140 -17.27 -7.62 3.47
CA LEU A 140 -16.80 -6.27 3.85
C LEU A 140 -16.88 -6.04 5.36
N CYS A 141 -17.87 -6.61 6.05
CA CYS A 141 -17.93 -6.55 7.52
C CYS A 141 -16.82 -7.38 8.20
N PHE A 142 -16.07 -8.19 7.44
CA PHE A 142 -14.90 -8.95 7.88
C PHE A 142 -13.58 -8.47 7.26
N ALA A 143 -13.63 -7.58 6.27
CA ALA A 143 -12.47 -7.05 5.55
C ALA A 143 -12.14 -5.62 6.01
N PRO A 144 -11.06 -5.42 6.78
CA PRO A 144 -10.47 -6.30 7.79
C PRO A 144 -11.01 -5.94 9.19
N SER A 145 -11.51 -6.95 9.90
CA SER A 145 -12.02 -6.80 11.26
C SER A 145 -10.98 -7.07 12.35
N TYR A 146 -9.70 -7.07 12.00
CA TYR A 146 -8.62 -6.83 12.94
C TYR A 146 -7.96 -5.47 12.65
N LEU A 147 -8.22 -4.55 13.58
CA LEU A 147 -7.94 -3.12 13.57
C LEU A 147 -8.31 -2.41 12.26
N ARG A 148 -9.59 -2.49 11.92
CA ARG A 148 -10.37 -1.29 11.61
C ARG A 148 -9.75 -0.37 10.52
N GLY A 149 -9.99 -0.68 9.24
CA GLY A 149 -9.56 0.14 8.09
C GLY A 149 -8.05 0.18 7.82
N GLN A 150 -7.23 -0.49 8.65
CA GLN A 150 -5.79 -0.62 8.43
C GLN A 150 -5.47 -1.60 7.30
N PHE A 151 -4.46 -1.26 6.50
CA PHE A 151 -3.74 -2.23 5.68
C PHE A 151 -2.49 -2.68 6.44
N VAL A 152 -2.58 -3.79 7.18
CA VAL A 152 -1.44 -4.38 7.88
C VAL A 152 -0.77 -5.40 6.95
N PRO A 153 0.57 -5.36 6.78
CA PRO A 153 1.27 -6.41 6.05
C PRO A 153 1.02 -7.76 6.71
N ALA A 154 0.21 -8.61 6.06
CA ALA A 154 -0.10 -9.95 6.52
C ALA A 154 0.61 -10.98 5.64
N PRO A 155 1.42 -11.88 6.20
CA PRO A 155 2.03 -12.95 5.43
C PRO A 155 0.95 -13.97 5.05
N TYR A 156 0.62 -14.04 3.76
CA TYR A 156 -0.28 -15.08 3.26
C TYR A 156 0.44 -16.44 3.17
N PRO A 157 -0.25 -17.58 3.34
CA PRO A 157 0.39 -18.89 3.30
C PRO A 157 1.13 -19.21 2.00
N TRP A 158 0.65 -18.68 0.88
CA TRP A 158 1.27 -18.79 -0.45
C TRP A 158 2.36 -17.74 -0.73
N LEU A 159 2.61 -16.82 0.20
CA LEU A 159 3.70 -15.85 0.08
C LEU A 159 5.01 -16.57 0.37
N GLU A 160 5.96 -16.53 -0.57
CA GLU A 160 7.26 -17.18 -0.38
C GLU A 160 8.04 -16.53 0.77
N GLU A 161 8.90 -17.29 1.44
CA GLU A 161 9.70 -16.78 2.57
C GLU A 161 10.54 -15.56 2.16
N LYS A 162 11.08 -15.55 0.94
CA LYS A 162 11.84 -14.41 0.37
C LYS A 162 11.05 -13.09 0.33
N HIS A 163 9.71 -13.17 0.29
CA HIS A 163 8.83 -11.99 0.26
C HIS A 163 8.42 -11.54 1.67
N ARG A 164 8.58 -12.41 2.68
CA ARG A 164 8.21 -12.13 4.08
C ARG A 164 9.32 -11.41 4.83
N MET A 165 10.56 -11.60 4.40
CA MET A 165 11.74 -11.08 5.08
C MET A 165 12.76 -10.56 4.08
N ARG A 166 13.49 -9.53 4.49
CA ARG A 166 14.72 -9.15 3.78
C ARG A 166 15.76 -10.25 4.05
N SER A 167 16.31 -10.84 2.99
CA SER A 167 17.33 -11.89 3.12
C SER A 167 18.63 -11.32 3.66
N ASP A 168 19.50 -12.20 4.16
CA ASP A 168 20.85 -11.79 4.56
C ASP A 168 21.68 -11.33 3.35
N ASP A 169 21.36 -11.81 2.14
CA ASP A 169 21.94 -11.29 0.90
C ASP A 169 21.57 -9.82 0.67
N VAL A 170 20.32 -9.42 0.95
CA VAL A 170 19.92 -8.00 0.88
C VAL A 170 20.72 -7.18 1.89
N ILE A 171 20.87 -7.68 3.12
CA ILE A 171 21.66 -7.00 4.16
C ILE A 171 23.13 -6.89 3.72
N GLN A 172 23.70 -7.94 3.15
CA GLN A 172 25.06 -7.97 2.66
C GLN A 172 25.25 -7.01 1.48
N ASN A 173 24.35 -7.04 0.50
CA ASN A 173 24.39 -6.14 -0.65
C ASN A 173 24.23 -4.68 -0.22
N THR A 174 23.28 -4.36 0.66
CA THR A 174 23.18 -3.00 1.22
C THR A 174 24.44 -2.63 1.99
N ASN A 175 25.08 -3.55 2.72
CA ASN A 175 26.35 -3.26 3.38
C ASN A 175 27.50 -3.04 2.39
N LEU A 176 27.50 -3.70 1.23
CA LEU A 176 28.43 -3.41 0.15
C LEU A 176 28.17 -2.03 -0.44
N ASP A 177 26.90 -1.66 -0.64
CA ASP A 177 26.51 -0.34 -1.14
C ASP A 177 26.89 0.77 -0.14
N LEU A 178 26.69 0.55 1.16
CA LEU A 178 27.10 1.45 2.23
C LEU A 178 28.63 1.56 2.36
N ALA A 179 29.36 0.51 1.96
CA ALA A 179 30.82 0.48 1.92
C ALA A 179 31.40 1.06 0.63
N ASP A 180 30.57 1.24 -0.42
CA ASP A 180 31.00 1.74 -1.71
C ASP A 180 31.49 3.19 -1.57
N PRO A 181 32.75 3.50 -1.94
CA PRO A 181 33.28 4.86 -1.93
C PRO A 181 32.46 5.86 -2.76
N GLU A 182 31.69 5.42 -3.75
CA GLU A 182 30.80 6.29 -4.54
C GLU A 182 29.53 6.71 -3.79
N ASN A 183 29.09 5.88 -2.84
CA ASN A 183 27.89 6.07 -2.03
C ASN A 183 28.21 6.46 -0.57
N GLY A 184 29.45 6.29 -0.12
CA GLY A 184 29.90 6.48 1.25
C GLY A 184 30.66 7.79 1.50
N ALA A 185 30.89 8.06 2.78
CA ALA A 185 31.75 9.15 3.26
C ALA A 185 33.20 8.94 2.82
N SER A 186 33.94 10.04 2.60
CA SER A 186 35.40 9.98 2.52
C SER A 186 35.99 9.38 3.81
N GLY A 187 36.75 8.28 3.70
CA GLY A 187 37.42 7.65 4.86
C GLY A 187 37.03 6.20 5.17
N GLY A 188 36.33 5.51 4.25
CA GLY A 188 35.96 4.11 4.41
C GLY A 188 34.60 3.91 5.07
N ILE A 189 34.31 2.67 5.46
CA ILE A 189 32.97 2.25 5.92
C ILE A 189 32.56 3.03 7.17
N THR A 190 31.42 3.73 7.10
CA THR A 190 30.87 4.55 8.19
C THR A 190 29.78 3.85 8.96
N CYS A 191 29.01 2.99 8.31
CA CYS A 191 27.84 2.36 8.89
C CYS A 191 27.60 0.95 8.36
N TRP A 192 26.85 0.18 9.14
CA TRP A 192 26.45 -1.18 8.83
C TRP A 192 24.95 -1.33 9.07
N LEU A 193 24.26 -1.92 8.11
CA LEU A 193 22.92 -2.45 8.31
C LEU A 193 22.99 -3.77 9.09
N LYS A 194 22.21 -3.87 10.17
CA LYS A 194 22.08 -5.09 11.00
C LYS A 194 20.62 -5.31 11.41
N ARG A 195 20.30 -6.55 11.77
CA ARG A 195 19.03 -6.93 12.43
C ARG A 195 19.02 -6.47 13.88
N TYR A 196 17.86 -6.57 14.52
CA TYR A 196 17.64 -6.20 15.92
C TYR A 196 17.94 -4.73 16.19
N ALA A 197 17.34 -3.84 15.40
CA ALA A 197 17.48 -2.39 15.53
C ALA A 197 17.33 -1.90 16.98
N PHE A 198 16.43 -2.52 17.75
CA PHE A 198 16.14 -2.19 19.15
C PHE A 198 16.50 -3.32 20.13
N GLY A 199 17.38 -4.23 19.72
CA GLY A 199 17.75 -5.41 20.48
C GLY A 199 16.76 -6.59 20.37
N PRO A 200 17.12 -7.75 20.93
CA PRO A 200 16.26 -8.93 20.94
C PRO A 200 15.00 -8.73 21.80
N GLY A 201 13.87 -9.31 21.37
CA GLY A 201 12.60 -9.29 22.11
C GLY A 201 11.68 -8.10 21.81
N VAL A 202 12.12 -7.14 20.99
CA VAL A 202 11.33 -5.96 20.62
C VAL A 202 10.79 -6.09 19.19
N GLY A 203 9.47 -6.24 19.04
CA GLY A 203 8.79 -6.30 17.75
C GLY A 203 8.65 -7.71 17.16
N ALA A 204 8.34 -7.78 15.85
CA ALA A 204 8.11 -9.05 15.15
C ALA A 204 9.35 -9.96 15.18
N ARG A 205 9.14 -11.26 15.39
CA ARG A 205 10.20 -12.29 15.49
C ARG A 205 11.32 -11.89 16.46
N GLU A 206 10.97 -11.38 17.63
CA GLU A 206 11.91 -10.93 18.65
C GLU A 206 12.91 -9.88 18.13
N GLY A 207 12.50 -9.06 17.16
CA GLY A 207 13.33 -7.98 16.57
C GLY A 207 14.17 -8.39 15.37
N ALA A 208 14.16 -9.66 14.95
CA ALA A 208 14.96 -10.14 13.83
C ALA A 208 14.62 -9.48 12.47
N ASP A 209 13.38 -9.04 12.30
CA ASP A 209 12.92 -8.36 11.09
C ASP A 209 13.15 -6.83 11.14
N LEU A 210 13.51 -6.28 12.30
CA LEU A 210 13.80 -4.87 12.47
C LEU A 210 15.25 -4.60 12.10
N LEU A 211 15.44 -3.91 10.97
CA LEU A 211 16.76 -3.50 10.51
C LEU A 211 17.10 -2.10 11.03
N GLY A 212 18.33 -1.95 11.51
CA GLY A 212 18.91 -0.68 11.95
C GLY A 212 20.23 -0.43 11.23
N VAL A 213 20.54 0.84 11.01
CA VAL A 213 21.85 1.27 10.51
C VAL A 213 22.68 1.71 11.71
N PHE A 214 23.79 1.02 11.95
CA PHE A 214 24.66 1.21 13.10
C PHE A 214 25.98 1.83 12.66
N ALA A 215 26.56 2.69 13.49
CA ALA A 215 27.88 3.23 13.24
C ALA A 215 28.93 2.10 13.21
N ALA A 216 29.78 2.10 12.18
CA ALA A 216 30.90 1.18 12.02
C ALA A 216 32.12 1.59 12.86
N ARG A 217 32.16 2.88 13.22
CA ARG A 217 33.24 3.58 13.91
C ARG A 217 32.66 4.86 14.51
N ASP A 218 33.46 5.58 15.26
CA ASP A 218 33.10 6.93 15.70
C ASP A 218 32.90 7.86 14.49
N ILE A 219 31.83 8.65 14.52
CA ILE A 219 31.41 9.56 13.46
C ILE A 219 31.29 10.96 14.05
N ASP A 220 32.08 11.91 13.53
CA ASP A 220 32.03 13.30 13.96
C ASP A 220 30.75 13.98 13.47
N ALA A 221 30.23 14.92 14.26
CA ALA A 221 29.08 15.74 13.90
C ALA A 221 29.32 16.48 12.56
N GLY A 222 28.32 16.46 11.68
CA GLY A 222 28.40 17.07 10.35
C GLY A 222 29.06 16.20 9.27
N SER A 223 29.49 14.98 9.60
CA SER A 223 29.99 14.02 8.60
C SER A 223 28.86 13.55 7.68
N VAL A 224 29.12 13.55 6.36
CA VAL A 224 28.24 12.88 5.39
C VAL A 224 28.46 11.39 5.53
N ILE A 225 27.44 10.62 5.92
CA ILE A 225 27.58 9.17 6.16
C ILE A 225 27.23 8.32 4.93
N VAL A 226 26.23 8.72 4.16
CA VAL A 226 25.69 8.03 2.97
C VAL A 226 25.17 9.09 1.99
N VAL A 227 25.41 8.89 0.70
CA VAL A 227 24.79 9.63 -0.39
C VAL A 227 23.93 8.66 -1.19
N ASP A 228 22.63 8.62 -0.91
CA ASP A 228 21.71 7.75 -1.63
C ASP A 228 21.41 8.32 -3.03
N ARG A 229 21.83 7.58 -4.06
CA ARG A 229 21.56 7.87 -5.48
C ARG A 229 20.56 6.90 -6.09
N SER A 230 19.92 6.07 -5.25
CA SER A 230 18.90 5.13 -5.68
C SER A 230 17.82 5.87 -6.45
N ARG A 231 17.43 5.30 -7.58
CA ARG A 231 16.36 5.87 -8.39
C ARG A 231 15.03 5.30 -7.92
N ILE A 232 13.94 6.03 -8.16
CA ILE A 232 12.63 5.84 -7.53
C ILE A 232 11.92 4.51 -7.96
N TRP A 233 12.57 3.64 -8.73
CA TRP A 233 12.00 2.38 -9.23
C TRP A 233 12.03 1.22 -8.23
N VAL A 234 12.28 1.43 -6.94
CA VAL A 234 12.26 0.36 -5.92
C VAL A 234 10.96 -0.47 -5.98
N VAL A 235 9.85 0.15 -6.36
CA VAL A 235 8.56 -0.54 -6.55
C VAL A 235 8.62 -1.56 -7.70
N PHE A 236 9.38 -1.30 -8.76
CA PHE A 236 9.56 -2.22 -9.87
C PHE A 236 10.33 -3.47 -9.49
N GLU A 237 11.40 -3.31 -8.72
CA GLU A 237 12.15 -4.45 -8.21
C GLU A 237 11.25 -5.35 -7.35
N ALA A 238 10.39 -4.75 -6.51
CA ALA A 238 9.39 -5.49 -5.74
C ALA A 238 8.37 -6.21 -6.64
N LEU A 239 7.81 -5.53 -7.63
CA LEU A 239 6.85 -6.12 -8.57
C LEU A 239 7.45 -7.29 -9.37
N GLN A 240 8.68 -7.14 -9.84
CA GLN A 240 9.40 -8.20 -10.54
C GLN A 240 9.67 -9.39 -9.61
N GLN A 241 9.99 -9.17 -8.33
CA GLN A 241 10.11 -10.25 -7.35
C GLN A 241 8.79 -10.99 -7.11
N PHE A 242 7.65 -10.33 -7.28
CA PHE A 242 6.32 -10.94 -7.27
C PHE A 242 5.93 -11.61 -8.60
N GLY A 243 6.83 -11.61 -9.59
CA GLY A 243 6.60 -12.23 -10.90
C GLY A 243 5.76 -11.38 -11.85
N VAL A 244 5.58 -10.08 -11.56
CA VAL A 244 4.93 -9.14 -12.48
C VAL A 244 5.93 -8.73 -13.54
N ASP A 245 5.60 -9.00 -14.81
CA ASP A 245 6.38 -8.51 -15.94
C ASP A 245 6.03 -7.04 -16.19
N ILE A 246 6.79 -6.16 -15.53
CA ILE A 246 6.68 -4.71 -15.63
C ILE A 246 6.97 -4.14 -17.03
N PHE A 247 7.56 -4.95 -17.93
CA PHE A 247 7.83 -4.52 -19.30
C PHE A 247 6.64 -4.82 -20.23
N SER A 248 5.94 -5.93 -19.99
CA SER A 248 4.76 -6.31 -20.78
C SER A 248 3.44 -5.76 -20.23
N ASP A 249 3.35 -5.54 -18.91
CA ASP A 249 2.14 -5.07 -18.24
C ASP A 249 2.22 -3.56 -17.92
N LEU A 250 1.63 -2.76 -18.82
CA LEU A 250 1.62 -1.31 -18.71
C LEU A 250 0.73 -0.79 -17.56
N ASN A 251 -0.06 -1.64 -16.89
CA ASN A 251 -0.82 -1.23 -15.70
C ASN A 251 0.10 -0.94 -14.51
N PHE A 252 1.35 -1.39 -14.58
CA PHE A 252 2.36 -1.17 -13.55
C PHE A 252 3.50 -0.27 -14.02
N ASP A 253 3.28 0.57 -15.04
CA ASP A 253 4.27 1.57 -15.46
C ASP A 253 4.54 2.58 -14.32
N THR A 254 5.72 3.20 -14.35
CA THR A 254 6.27 4.07 -13.30
C THR A 254 5.32 5.21 -12.99
N TRP A 255 4.78 5.82 -14.06
CA TRP A 255 3.88 6.95 -13.93
C TRP A 255 2.56 6.53 -13.29
N VAL A 256 2.07 5.30 -13.54
CA VAL A 256 0.84 4.78 -12.92
C VAL A 256 1.04 4.65 -11.43
N ILE A 257 2.16 4.04 -11.01
CA ILE A 257 2.49 3.86 -9.60
C ILE A 257 2.63 5.21 -8.88
N PHE A 258 3.34 6.16 -9.47
CA PHE A 258 3.50 7.50 -8.86
C PHE A 258 2.19 8.26 -8.78
N VAL A 259 1.34 8.16 -9.81
CA VAL A 259 0.01 8.76 -9.77
C VAL A 259 -0.83 8.10 -8.68
N LEU A 260 -0.82 6.78 -8.56
CA LEU A 260 -1.54 6.07 -7.49
C LEU A 260 -1.06 6.52 -6.11
N GLN A 261 0.25 6.55 -5.87
CA GLN A 261 0.83 7.00 -4.60
C GLN A 261 0.40 8.43 -4.28
N ALA A 262 0.54 9.37 -5.23
CA ALA A 262 0.14 10.76 -5.05
C ALA A 262 -1.37 10.91 -4.78
N ARG A 263 -2.21 10.07 -5.40
CA ARG A 263 -3.66 10.08 -5.15
C ARG A 263 -3.98 9.53 -3.77
N LEU A 264 -3.33 8.44 -3.35
CA LEU A 264 -3.52 7.89 -2.01
C LEU A 264 -3.09 8.90 -0.93
N ASP A 265 -1.89 9.46 -1.04
CA ASP A 265 -1.34 10.39 -0.05
C ASP A 265 -2.15 11.68 0.12
N ASN A 266 -2.82 12.12 -0.95
CA ASN A 266 -3.66 13.32 -0.95
C ASN A 266 -5.08 13.08 -0.44
N ASN A 267 -5.63 11.87 -0.61
CA ASN A 267 -7.03 11.57 -0.31
C ASN A 267 -7.21 10.69 0.93
N GLN A 268 -6.12 10.10 1.43
CA GLN A 268 -6.16 9.32 2.66
C GLN A 268 -6.35 10.23 3.87
N TRP A 269 -6.96 9.68 4.90
CA TRP A 269 -6.91 10.20 6.25
C TRP A 269 -6.20 9.18 7.14
N SER A 270 -5.56 9.66 8.19
CA SER A 270 -4.77 8.80 9.08
C SER A 270 -4.88 9.26 10.52
N ASP A 271 -4.81 8.31 11.45
CA ASP A 271 -4.53 8.54 12.86
C ASP A 271 -3.19 7.83 13.22
N PRO A 272 -2.64 7.95 14.44
CA PRO A 272 -1.38 7.32 14.80
C PRO A 272 -1.32 5.79 14.57
N ASN A 273 -2.48 5.13 14.48
CA ASN A 273 -2.59 3.69 14.34
C ASN A 273 -3.12 3.27 12.95
N THR A 274 -3.73 4.16 12.17
CA THR A 274 -4.48 3.80 10.95
C THR A 274 -4.23 4.75 9.78
N THR A 275 -4.37 4.23 8.56
CA THR A 275 -4.46 5.04 7.33
C THR A 275 -5.54 4.44 6.46
N CYS A 276 -6.49 5.27 6.04
CA CYS A 276 -7.74 4.84 5.42
C CYS A 276 -8.08 5.74 4.23
N LEU A 277 -8.76 5.17 3.23
CA LEU A 277 -9.30 5.91 2.09
C LEU A 277 -10.82 5.87 2.12
N SER A 278 -11.45 7.05 2.08
CA SER A 278 -12.91 7.16 2.10
C SER A 278 -13.34 8.12 0.99
N SER A 279 -13.95 7.57 -0.06
CA SER A 279 -14.24 8.28 -1.31
C SER A 279 -15.06 9.56 -1.12
N LEU A 280 -16.08 9.52 -0.26
CA LEU A 280 -16.92 10.70 0.04
C LEU A 280 -16.20 11.71 0.94
N PHE A 281 -15.40 11.24 1.90
CA PHE A 281 -14.67 12.11 2.83
C PHE A 281 -13.58 12.92 2.10
N ALA A 282 -12.90 12.31 1.14
CA ALA A 282 -11.85 12.94 0.34
C ALA A 282 -12.33 14.16 -0.47
N LEU A 283 -13.64 14.32 -0.66
CA LEU A 283 -14.24 15.46 -1.36
C LEU A 283 -14.36 16.72 -0.49
N PHE A 284 -14.22 16.60 0.84
CA PHE A 284 -14.32 17.74 1.73
C PHE A 284 -13.02 18.54 1.71
N ASN A 285 -13.12 19.83 1.41
CA ASN A 285 -11.96 20.72 1.40
C ASN A 285 -11.55 21.15 2.80
N HIS A 286 -10.31 21.64 2.91
CA HIS A 286 -9.77 22.14 4.16
C HIS A 286 -10.28 23.55 4.53
N SER A 287 -10.53 23.76 5.81
CA SER A 287 -10.55 25.08 6.45
C SER A 287 -9.92 25.00 7.84
N CYS A 288 -9.08 25.97 8.21
CA CYS A 288 -8.58 26.12 9.59
C CYS A 288 -9.66 26.57 10.60
N GLU A 289 -10.88 26.84 10.11
CA GLU A 289 -12.09 27.07 10.90
C GLU A 289 -13.22 26.25 10.25
N PRO A 290 -13.21 24.91 10.41
CA PRO A 290 -14.10 24.02 9.69
C PRO A 290 -15.52 24.08 10.23
N ASN A 291 -16.50 23.86 9.36
CA ASN A 291 -17.92 23.83 9.72
C ASN A 291 -18.46 22.39 9.87
N VAL A 292 -17.63 21.38 9.56
CA VAL A 292 -17.88 19.96 9.78
C VAL A 292 -16.75 19.36 10.62
N SER A 293 -17.10 18.58 11.63
CA SER A 293 -16.21 17.61 12.27
C SER A 293 -16.52 16.22 11.78
N TRP A 294 -15.55 15.34 11.89
CA TRP A 294 -15.75 13.93 11.61
C TRP A 294 -15.25 13.09 12.77
N THR A 295 -15.89 11.94 12.95
CA THR A 295 -15.54 10.93 13.95
C THR A 295 -15.61 9.57 13.26
N THR A 296 -14.76 8.65 13.71
CA THR A 296 -14.82 7.27 13.25
C THR A 296 -15.78 6.50 14.14
N GLN A 297 -16.83 5.92 13.54
CA GLN A 297 -17.69 4.96 14.22
C GLN A 297 -17.13 3.54 14.11
N GLY A 298 -17.69 2.65 14.92
CA GLY A 298 -17.43 1.22 15.05
C GLY A 298 -16.64 0.59 13.92
N GLY A 299 -15.33 0.72 13.93
CA GLY A 299 -14.51 0.02 12.95
C GLY A 299 -13.45 0.87 12.30
N HIS A 300 -13.40 2.20 12.47
CA HIS A 300 -12.73 3.08 11.49
C HIS A 300 -13.18 2.84 10.02
N GLN A 301 -14.17 1.96 9.81
CA GLN A 301 -14.80 1.58 8.54
C GLN A 301 -15.89 2.60 8.17
N THR A 302 -16.49 3.24 9.17
CA THR A 302 -17.53 4.25 8.98
C THR A 302 -17.06 5.58 9.53
N LEU A 303 -17.06 6.59 8.68
CA LEU A 303 -16.90 7.98 9.07
C LEU A 303 -18.28 8.60 9.25
N GLU A 304 -18.50 9.17 10.43
CA GLU A 304 -19.64 10.04 10.69
C GLU A 304 -19.17 11.49 10.57
N MET A 305 -19.89 12.29 9.79
CA MET A 305 -19.59 13.70 9.57
C MET A 305 -20.72 14.54 10.16
N THR A 306 -20.38 15.40 11.12
CA THR A 306 -21.33 16.17 11.92
C THR A 306 -21.03 17.65 11.77
N THR A 307 -22.06 18.43 11.46
CA THR A 307 -21.94 19.89 11.36
C THR A 307 -21.70 20.51 12.73
N LYS A 308 -20.76 21.46 12.82
CA LYS A 308 -20.45 22.18 14.07
C LYS A 308 -21.38 23.37 14.31
N ARG A 309 -22.09 23.81 13.26
CA ARG A 309 -23.00 24.96 13.28
C ARG A 309 -24.03 24.84 12.16
N ARG A 310 -25.03 25.73 12.17
CA ARG A 310 -25.96 25.89 11.05
C ARG A 310 -25.20 26.23 9.76
N ILE A 311 -25.51 25.50 8.69
CA ILE A 311 -24.98 25.68 7.33
C ILE A 311 -26.10 26.21 6.43
N ARG A 312 -25.81 27.18 5.58
CA ARG A 312 -26.79 27.71 4.61
C ARG A 312 -26.74 26.89 3.31
N GLU A 313 -27.85 26.91 2.57
CA GLU A 313 -27.88 26.34 1.22
C GLU A 313 -26.80 27.00 0.32
N GLY A 314 -26.08 26.18 -0.44
CA GLY A 314 -24.96 26.61 -1.29
C GLY A 314 -23.65 26.90 -0.55
N GLU A 315 -23.61 26.82 0.78
CA GLU A 315 -22.38 26.95 1.55
C GLU A 315 -21.55 25.66 1.47
N GLN A 316 -20.25 25.78 1.23
CA GLN A 316 -19.35 24.64 1.16
C GLN A 316 -19.08 24.04 2.55
N LEU A 317 -19.01 22.71 2.62
CA LEU A 317 -18.64 21.98 3.82
C LEU A 317 -17.12 21.79 3.87
N PHE A 318 -16.53 22.09 5.03
CA PHE A 318 -15.09 22.05 5.25
C PHE A 318 -14.75 21.18 6.46
N VAL A 319 -13.67 20.43 6.33
CA VAL A 319 -13.03 19.68 7.41
C VAL A 319 -11.65 20.25 7.70
N GLU A 320 -11.03 19.75 8.77
CA GLU A 320 -9.62 19.99 9.05
C GLU A 320 -8.78 18.81 8.56
N TYR A 321 -7.68 19.10 7.86
CA TYR A 321 -6.80 18.08 7.27
C TYR A 321 -5.74 17.60 8.26
N ASP A 322 -5.28 18.49 9.14
CA ASP A 322 -4.26 18.19 10.13
C ASP A 322 -4.63 18.89 11.44
N SER A 323 -5.24 18.14 12.36
CA SER A 323 -5.72 18.67 13.65
C SER A 323 -4.58 19.11 14.56
N PHE A 324 -3.37 18.55 14.40
CA PHE A 324 -2.20 18.95 15.19
C PHE A 324 -1.70 20.35 14.83
N MET A 325 -2.14 20.90 13.69
CA MET A 325 -1.75 22.23 13.24
C MET A 325 -2.72 23.33 13.65
N ASN A 326 -3.90 23.01 14.19
CA ASN A 326 -4.96 23.99 14.41
C ASN A 326 -4.50 25.19 15.26
N ASP A 327 -3.74 24.90 16.33
CA ASP A 327 -3.27 25.91 17.30
C ASP A 327 -1.96 26.59 16.89
N LYS A 328 -1.36 26.18 15.76
CA LYS A 328 -0.08 26.73 15.29
C LYS A 328 -0.25 28.09 14.60
N PRO A 329 0.81 28.92 14.54
CA PRO A 329 0.79 30.19 13.82
C PRO A 329 0.46 30.06 12.32
N LEU A 330 -0.05 31.14 11.71
CA LEU A 330 -0.49 31.19 10.31
C LEU A 330 0.54 30.60 9.32
N GLU A 331 1.79 31.02 9.43
CA GLU A 331 2.85 30.61 8.50
C GLU A 331 3.13 29.11 8.58
N GLU A 332 3.18 28.56 9.79
CA GLU A 332 3.36 27.11 9.99
C GLU A 332 2.21 26.31 9.41
N ARG A 333 0.95 26.76 9.62
CA ARG A 333 -0.23 26.09 9.04
C ARG A 333 -0.18 26.13 7.52
N ARG A 334 0.12 27.28 6.90
CA ARG A 334 0.22 27.41 5.44
C ARG A 334 1.34 26.56 4.86
N ARG A 335 2.51 26.52 5.50
CA ARG A 335 3.64 25.68 5.10
C ARG A 335 3.27 24.20 5.12
N ARG A 336 2.58 23.74 6.17
CA ARG A 336 2.13 22.34 6.29
C ARG A 336 1.06 21.98 5.26
N LEU A 337 0.12 22.89 4.99
CA LEU A 337 -1.00 22.64 4.07
C LEU A 337 -0.61 22.70 2.58
N TYR A 338 0.57 23.21 2.26
CA TYR A 338 1.04 23.37 0.88
C TYR A 338 1.02 22.05 0.10
N ARG A 339 1.29 20.92 0.78
CA ARG A 339 1.26 19.58 0.16
C ARG A 339 -0.11 19.19 -0.43
N TRP A 340 -1.21 19.73 0.10
CA TRP A 340 -2.57 19.40 -0.36
C TRP A 340 -3.18 20.49 -1.25
N LEU A 341 -2.90 21.77 -0.97
CA LEU A 341 -3.61 22.90 -1.58
C LEU A 341 -2.86 23.52 -2.77
N ASP A 342 -1.62 23.10 -3.03
CA ASP A 342 -0.76 23.69 -4.06
C ASP A 342 -0.66 25.23 -3.94
N GLY A 343 -0.64 25.71 -2.69
CA GLY A 343 -0.74 27.13 -2.37
C GLY A 343 -1.06 27.41 -0.90
N PRO A 344 -1.01 28.68 -0.47
CA PRO A 344 -1.35 29.06 0.89
C PRO A 344 -2.85 28.91 1.14
N CYS A 345 -3.23 28.37 2.30
CA CYS A 345 -4.64 28.32 2.71
C CYS A 345 -5.25 29.73 2.74
N GLN A 346 -6.40 29.87 2.07
CA GLN A 346 -7.18 31.10 1.91
C GLN A 346 -8.49 31.10 2.71
N CYS A 347 -8.63 30.21 3.70
CA CYS A 347 -9.83 30.21 4.54
C CYS A 347 -10.01 31.53 5.30
N SER A 348 -11.22 31.79 5.78
CA SER A 348 -11.57 33.04 6.47
C SER A 348 -10.65 33.34 7.65
N ARG A 349 -10.29 32.33 8.47
CA ARG A 349 -9.33 32.48 9.57
C ARG A 349 -7.96 32.92 9.08
N CYS A 350 -7.39 32.23 8.10
CA CYS A 350 -6.08 32.57 7.53
C CYS A 350 -6.06 33.96 6.88
N ALA A 351 -7.16 34.36 6.22
CA ALA A 351 -7.28 35.68 5.63
C ALA A 351 -7.32 36.80 6.70
N ARG A 352 -8.05 36.59 7.80
CA ARG A 352 -8.08 37.53 8.94
C ARG A 352 -6.70 37.68 9.59
N GLU A 353 -6.08 36.56 9.96
CA GLU A 353 -4.75 36.56 10.60
C GLU A 353 -3.67 37.20 9.70
N HIS A 354 -3.71 36.92 8.39
CA HIS A 354 -2.77 37.54 7.44
C HIS A 354 -2.96 39.07 7.36
N SER A 355 -4.21 39.53 7.37
CA SER A 355 -4.54 40.96 7.36
C SER A 355 -4.14 41.66 8.65
N GLU A 356 -4.17 40.96 9.79
CA GLU A 356 -3.71 41.46 11.09
C GLU A 356 -2.18 41.61 11.11
N LEU A 357 -1.45 40.57 10.68
CA LEU A 357 0.02 40.61 10.57
C LEU A 357 0.50 41.69 9.60
N SER A 358 -0.20 41.88 8.48
CA SER A 358 0.13 42.93 7.50
C SER A 358 -0.11 44.35 8.04
N ARG A 359 -1.01 44.51 9.03
CA ARG A 359 -1.28 45.80 9.68
C ARG A 359 -0.28 46.11 10.80
N THR A 360 0.26 45.09 11.45
CA THR A 360 1.27 45.24 12.52
C THR A 360 2.69 45.35 11.96
N ALA A 361 2.93 44.84 10.75
CA ALA A 361 4.19 45.03 10.03
C ALA A 361 4.29 46.42 9.39
N SER A 362 4.68 47.44 10.18
CA SER A 362 5.31 48.65 9.61
C SER A 362 6.68 48.29 9.00
N PRO A 363 7.13 48.99 7.94
CA PRO A 363 8.30 48.57 7.16
C PRO A 363 9.59 48.83 7.94
N LEU A 364 10.10 47.81 8.63
CA LEU A 364 11.46 47.79 9.13
C LEU A 364 12.25 46.71 8.37
N THR A 365 13.12 47.27 7.53
CA THR A 365 14.37 46.75 6.96
C THR A 365 14.83 45.35 7.39
N SER A 366 15.20 44.58 6.36
CA SER A 366 15.90 43.30 6.40
C SER A 366 16.94 43.15 7.51
N SER A 367 16.83 42.06 8.26
CA SER A 367 17.99 41.38 8.82
C SER A 367 17.67 39.89 8.93
N PHE A 368 18.23 39.11 8.01
CA PHE A 368 18.35 37.66 8.18
C PHE A 368 19.19 37.39 9.43
N GLY A 369 18.65 36.69 10.43
CA GLY A 369 19.36 36.33 11.66
C GLY A 369 18.79 35.05 12.29
N SER A 370 19.59 33.99 12.19
CA SER A 370 19.65 32.75 12.99
C SER A 370 18.35 32.09 13.48
N SER A 371 18.08 30.90 12.96
CA SER A 371 17.13 29.92 13.48
C SER A 371 17.52 29.48 14.90
N GLU A 372 16.60 29.64 15.84
CA GLU A 372 16.60 29.14 17.22
C GLU A 372 15.86 27.79 17.22
N TRP A 373 16.55 26.69 16.92
CA TRP A 373 15.94 25.35 16.78
C TRP A 373 16.45 24.33 17.81
N ASP A 374 17.04 24.79 18.91
CA ASP A 374 17.75 23.91 19.85
C ASP A 374 17.56 24.30 21.32
N THR A 375 16.31 24.40 21.78
CA THR A 375 16.00 24.64 23.21
C THR A 375 15.04 23.62 23.83
N ASP A 376 14.57 22.63 23.09
CA ASP A 376 13.74 21.56 23.66
C ASP A 376 14.64 20.40 24.16
N GLU A 377 14.50 20.02 25.44
CA GLU A 377 15.24 18.90 26.02
C GLU A 377 14.95 17.60 25.25
N LYS A 378 16.01 17.06 24.63
CA LYS A 378 15.99 15.80 23.89
C LYS A 378 15.52 14.65 24.81
N PRO A 379 14.56 13.80 24.39
CA PRO A 379 14.16 12.63 25.17
C PRO A 379 15.34 11.67 25.33
N VAL A 380 15.57 11.23 26.57
CA VAL A 380 16.65 10.32 26.97
C VAL A 380 16.31 8.89 26.51
N LEU A 381 17.13 8.34 25.62
CA LEU A 381 17.00 6.97 25.13
C LEU A 381 17.76 5.99 26.04
N PRO A 382 17.47 4.68 26.02
CA PRO A 382 18.17 3.68 26.83
C PRO A 382 19.70 3.64 26.62
N GLU A 383 20.17 4.14 25.49
CA GLU A 383 21.57 4.30 25.10
C GLU A 383 22.30 5.38 25.92
N ASP A 384 21.56 6.39 26.41
CA ASP A 384 22.09 7.52 27.18
C ASP A 384 22.32 7.15 28.67
N LEU A 385 21.91 5.95 29.09
CA LEU A 385 21.98 5.47 30.49
C LEU A 385 23.27 4.70 30.81
N GLY A 386 24.23 4.60 29.89
CA GLY A 386 25.58 4.11 30.17
C GLY A 386 25.64 2.71 30.79
N VAL A 387 24.76 1.79 30.38
CA VAL A 387 24.83 0.39 30.84
C VAL A 387 26.02 -0.28 30.15
N GLU A 388 27.05 -0.60 30.92
CA GLU A 388 28.22 -1.38 30.44
C GLU A 388 27.76 -2.76 29.96
N PHE A 389 27.81 -2.98 28.65
CA PHE A 389 27.75 -4.33 28.08
C PHE A 389 29.13 -4.98 28.20
N GLU A 390 29.19 -6.12 28.90
CA GLU A 390 30.42 -6.89 29.09
C GLU A 390 31.12 -7.20 27.74
N ARG A 391 32.38 -6.77 27.64
CA ARG A 391 33.28 -7.03 26.51
C ARG A 391 33.48 -8.54 26.28
N TRP A 392 33.12 -9.01 25.08
CA TRP A 392 33.58 -10.29 24.56
C TRP A 392 34.85 -10.09 23.74
N ASP A 393 36.00 -9.95 24.42
CA ASP A 393 37.32 -10.06 23.80
C ASP A 393 37.81 -11.51 23.91
N SER A 394 37.66 -12.32 22.86
CA SER A 394 38.68 -13.35 22.53
C SER A 394 38.51 -13.97 21.15
N LEU A 395 39.54 -13.72 20.32
CA LEU A 395 40.18 -14.62 19.37
C LEU A 395 39.34 -15.16 18.19
N ILE A 396 39.71 -14.76 16.97
CA ILE A 396 40.29 -15.65 15.95
C ILE A 396 41.02 -14.81 14.89
N CYS A 397 42.27 -15.18 14.66
CA CYS A 397 43.21 -14.59 13.72
C CYS A 397 42.92 -15.08 12.28
N TRP A 398 43.01 -14.20 11.27
CA TRP A 398 43.07 -14.60 9.85
C TRP A 398 44.40 -14.17 9.22
N PRO A 399 45.11 -15.06 8.49
CA PRO A 399 46.23 -14.67 7.65
C PRO A 399 45.75 -14.12 6.30
N THR A 400 46.52 -13.16 5.81
CA THR A 400 46.31 -12.35 4.61
C THR A 400 46.40 -13.20 3.33
N ILE A 401 45.43 -13.05 2.42
CA ILE A 401 45.58 -13.50 1.02
C ILE A 401 45.19 -12.36 0.08
N ARG A 402 46.14 -11.93 -0.76
CA ARG A 402 45.95 -11.01 -1.88
C ARG A 402 45.38 -11.77 -3.08
N PHE A 403 44.37 -11.19 -3.76
CA PHE A 403 43.90 -11.63 -5.06
C PHE A 403 44.63 -10.91 -6.21
N PRO A 404 44.94 -11.59 -7.34
CA PRO A 404 45.43 -10.95 -8.55
C PRO A 404 44.26 -10.39 -9.39
N LYS A 405 44.51 -9.24 -10.01
CA LYS A 405 43.61 -8.54 -10.95
C LYS A 405 43.24 -9.40 -12.15
N LEU A 406 41.95 -9.41 -12.52
CA LEU A 406 41.48 -9.94 -13.80
C LEU A 406 40.91 -8.81 -14.66
N VAL A 407 41.37 -8.78 -15.91
CA VAL A 407 41.11 -7.80 -16.97
C VAL A 407 39.79 -8.16 -17.67
N LEU A 408 38.91 -7.16 -17.84
CA LEU A 408 37.68 -7.27 -18.61
C LEU A 408 37.98 -7.12 -20.12
N HIS A 409 37.47 -8.06 -20.93
CA HIS A 409 37.37 -7.90 -22.38
C HIS A 409 35.93 -7.54 -22.74
N GLU A 410 35.75 -6.37 -23.35
CA GLU A 410 34.49 -5.90 -23.94
C GLU A 410 34.04 -6.79 -25.12
N ARG A 411 32.74 -7.07 -25.19
CA ARG A 411 32.08 -7.49 -26.44
C ARG A 411 30.87 -6.59 -26.71
N THR A 412 31.00 -5.84 -27.80
CA THR A 412 29.99 -5.02 -28.48
C THR A 412 28.84 -5.86 -29.05
N PHE A 413 27.60 -5.47 -28.79
CA PHE A 413 26.42 -5.93 -29.53
C PHE A 413 26.23 -5.08 -30.80
N ARG A 414 26.19 -5.74 -31.98
CA ARG A 414 25.78 -5.14 -33.25
C ARG A 414 24.28 -5.34 -33.48
N HIS A 415 23.65 -4.27 -33.95
CA HIS A 415 22.28 -4.20 -34.47
C HIS A 415 22.06 -5.19 -35.63
N ALA A 416 20.83 -5.72 -35.72
CA ALA A 416 20.24 -6.15 -36.99
C ALA A 416 18.80 -5.65 -37.07
N ALA A 417 18.53 -4.94 -38.16
CA ALA A 417 17.31 -4.27 -38.54
C ALA A 417 16.47 -5.15 -39.48
N PHE A 418 15.15 -4.92 -39.47
CA PHE A 418 14.15 -5.11 -40.54
C PHE A 418 14.22 -6.38 -41.42
N THR A 419 13.24 -7.27 -41.24
CA THR A 419 12.05 -7.44 -42.12
C THR A 419 11.03 -8.32 -41.42
#